data_AF-A0A2E7MX96-F1
#
_entry.id   AF-A0A2E7MX96-F1
#
_cell.length_a   1.000
_cell.length_b   1.000
_cell.length_c   1.000
_cell.angle_alpha   90.00
_cell.angle_beta   90.00
_cell.angle_gamma   90.00
#
_symmetry.space_group_name_H-M   'P 1'
#
loop_
_entity.id
_entity.type
_entity.pdbx_description
1 polymer ?
#
loop_
_entity_poly.entity_id
_entity_poly.type
_entity_poly.pdbx_seq_one_letter_code
_entity_poly.pdbx_strand_id
1 'polypeptide(L)'
;MNWKEAYTKIFLKEQGKSANEVSIKEFMPLWWKNTRDKGQGGLRLTEAGFDVINEIDLATYDVPYPKDMPLTTQVIIFLDKFIDCPYYIGPRSIVVTNEKKAVELSLFSGDLRKYGLTKAMSRTTEKG
;
A
#
# COMPACT_ATOMS: atom_id res chain seq x y z
N MET A 1 -0.41 -16.03 -7.28
CA MET A 1 0.05 -16.24 -5.89
C MET A 1 -0.61 -15.18 -5.04
N ASN A 2 -1.30 -15.54 -3.96
CA ASN A 2 -1.98 -14.57 -3.10
C ASN A 2 -0.95 -13.89 -2.17
N TRP A 3 -0.45 -12.72 -2.59
CA TRP A 3 0.58 -11.99 -1.84
C TRP A 3 0.13 -11.61 -0.42
N LYS A 4 -1.18 -11.38 -0.19
CA LYS A 4 -1.71 -11.03 1.13
C LYS A 4 -1.56 -12.19 2.11
N GLU A 5 -1.81 -13.42 1.67
CA GLU A 5 -1.58 -14.60 2.50
C GLU A 5 -0.09 -14.78 2.81
N ALA A 6 0.78 -14.53 1.83
CA ALA A 6 2.23 -14.60 2.05
C ALA A 6 2.69 -13.57 3.09
N TYR A 7 2.29 -12.30 2.95
CA TYR A 7 2.62 -11.26 3.93
C TYR A 7 2.00 -11.53 5.30
N THR A 8 0.74 -11.96 5.37
CA THR A 8 0.07 -12.32 6.64
C THR A 8 0.83 -13.43 7.36
N LYS A 9 1.30 -14.47 6.64
CA LYS A 9 2.14 -15.53 7.20
C LYS A 9 3.46 -14.98 7.75
N ILE A 10 4.10 -14.07 7.04
CA ILE A 10 5.36 -13.45 7.48
C ILE A 10 5.12 -12.64 8.74
N PHE A 11 4.13 -11.75 8.75
CA PHE A 11 3.84 -10.89 9.91
C PHE A 11 3.48 -11.71 11.15
N LEU A 12 2.71 -12.80 11.00
CA LEU A 12 2.41 -13.71 12.12
C LEU A 12 3.68 -14.37 12.67
N LYS A 13 4.61 -14.78 11.80
CA LYS A 13 5.88 -15.38 12.23
C LYS A 13 6.77 -14.39 12.96
N GLU A 14 6.89 -13.16 12.46
CA GLU A 14 7.67 -12.10 13.10
C GLU A 14 7.06 -11.70 14.46
N GLN A 15 5.74 -11.75 14.60
CA GLN A 15 5.05 -11.57 15.90
C GLN A 15 5.18 -12.78 16.85
N GLY A 16 5.84 -13.87 16.44
CA GLY A 16 5.91 -15.12 17.22
C GLY A 16 4.59 -15.87 17.35
N LYS A 17 3.60 -15.57 16.50
CA LYS A 17 2.28 -16.23 16.45
C LYS A 17 2.28 -17.41 15.49
N SER A 18 1.30 -18.30 15.65
CA SER A 18 1.10 -19.43 14.74
C SER A 18 0.61 -18.94 13.37
N ALA A 19 1.36 -19.24 12.31
CA ALA A 19 1.01 -18.90 10.93
C ALA A 19 0.24 -20.06 10.23
N ASN A 20 -0.79 -20.59 10.90
CA ASN A 20 -1.66 -21.62 10.34
C ASN A 20 -2.81 -21.01 9.51
N GLU A 21 -3.53 -21.85 8.76
CA GLU A 21 -4.62 -21.39 7.88
C GLU A 21 -5.75 -20.66 8.62
N VAL A 22 -6.02 -21.04 9.88
CA VAL A 22 -7.07 -20.43 10.70
C VAL A 22 -6.68 -19.00 11.04
N SER A 23 -5.48 -18.79 11.58
CA SER A 23 -4.96 -17.47 11.92
C SER A 23 -4.85 -16.57 10.69
N ILE A 24 -4.43 -17.10 9.54
CA ILE A 24 -4.38 -16.29 8.30
C ILE A 24 -5.77 -15.79 7.91
N LYS A 25 -6.79 -16.65 7.96
CA LYS A 25 -8.18 -16.27 7.62
C LYS A 25 -8.76 -15.27 8.63
N GLU A 26 -8.34 -15.35 9.89
CA GLU A 26 -8.74 -14.43 10.95
C GLU A 26 -8.12 -13.03 10.79
N PHE A 27 -6.80 -12.97 10.59
CA PHE A 27 -6.06 -11.69 10.57
C PHE A 27 -6.11 -10.97 9.22
N MET A 28 -6.25 -11.69 8.11
CA MET A 28 -6.29 -11.08 6.77
C MET A 28 -7.39 -9.99 6.61
N PRO A 29 -8.67 -10.20 6.99
CA PRO A 29 -9.68 -9.13 6.90
C PRO A 29 -9.44 -7.97 7.88
N LEU A 30 -8.66 -8.19 8.94
CA LEU A 30 -8.30 -7.16 9.91
C LEU A 30 -7.18 -6.27 9.39
N TRP A 31 -6.18 -6.83 8.72
CA TRP A 31 -4.97 -6.12 8.29
C TRP A 31 -5.07 -5.50 6.89
N TRP A 32 -5.89 -6.07 6.01
CA TRP A 32 -5.98 -5.61 4.62
C TRP A 32 -7.34 -4.98 4.33
N LYS A 33 -7.35 -3.77 3.76
CA LYS A 33 -8.59 -3.06 3.37
C LYS A 33 -9.36 -3.77 2.27
N ASN A 34 -8.68 -4.56 1.44
CA ASN A 34 -9.30 -5.33 0.37
C ASN A 34 -8.88 -6.78 0.50
N THR A 35 -9.81 -7.68 0.73
CA THR A 35 -9.54 -9.13 0.87
C THR A 35 -9.77 -9.90 -0.43
N ARG A 36 -10.27 -9.24 -1.50
CA ARG A 36 -10.43 -9.90 -2.79
C ARG A 36 -9.06 -10.28 -3.35
N ASP A 37 -8.99 -11.50 -3.87
CA ASP A 37 -7.84 -11.95 -4.63
C ASP A 37 -7.82 -11.19 -5.96
N LYS A 38 -6.83 -10.32 -6.10
CA LYS A 38 -6.51 -9.63 -7.35
C LYS A 38 -5.08 -10.05 -7.64
N GLY A 39 -4.83 -10.62 -8.82
CA GLY A 39 -3.49 -11.09 -9.19
C GLY A 39 -2.39 -10.00 -9.17
N GLN A 40 -2.76 -8.72 -9.06
CA GLN A 40 -1.85 -7.59 -8.94
C GLN A 40 -2.45 -6.49 -8.03
N GLY A 41 -1.60 -5.88 -7.19
CA GLY A 41 -1.97 -4.75 -6.32
C GLY A 41 -2.85 -5.14 -5.13
N GLY A 42 -3.58 -4.17 -4.57
CA GLY A 42 -4.53 -4.45 -3.50
C GLY A 42 -3.93 -4.60 -2.10
N LEU A 43 -2.65 -4.26 -1.89
CA LEU A 43 -1.91 -4.42 -0.63
C LEU A 43 -2.07 -3.24 0.34
N ARG A 44 -3.27 -2.64 0.34
CA ARG A 44 -3.58 -1.53 1.25
C ARG A 44 -3.87 -2.04 2.65
N LEU A 45 -3.13 -1.54 3.61
CA LEU A 45 -3.28 -1.85 5.02
C LEU A 45 -4.45 -1.07 5.64
N THR A 46 -5.07 -1.69 6.65
CA THR A 46 -5.86 -0.98 7.66
C THR A 46 -4.93 -0.33 8.68
N GLU A 47 -5.51 0.38 9.64
CA GLU A 47 -4.76 0.87 10.81
C GLU A 47 -4.15 -0.29 11.60
N ALA A 48 -4.95 -1.31 11.93
CA ALA A 48 -4.45 -2.52 12.60
C ALA A 48 -3.34 -3.24 11.79
N GLY A 49 -3.44 -3.27 10.47
CA GLY A 49 -2.38 -3.82 9.62
C GLY A 49 -1.11 -2.98 9.66
N PHE A 50 -1.23 -1.65 9.74
CA PHE A 50 -0.09 -0.75 9.87
C PHE A 50 0.56 -0.84 11.26
N ASP A 51 -0.22 -1.00 12.32
CA ASP A 51 0.30 -1.22 13.67
C ASP A 51 1.19 -2.47 13.71
N VAL A 52 0.76 -3.57 13.07
CA VAL A 52 1.58 -4.78 12.96
C VAL A 52 2.89 -4.54 12.23
N ILE A 53 2.89 -3.75 11.15
CA ILE A 53 4.13 -3.37 10.43
C ILE A 53 5.10 -2.64 11.37
N ASN A 54 4.60 -1.77 12.24
CA ASN A 54 5.41 -1.04 13.21
C ASN A 54 5.88 -1.94 14.36
N GLU A 55 5.05 -2.87 14.82
CA GLU A 55 5.40 -3.83 15.87
C GLU A 55 6.56 -4.77 15.47
N ILE A 56 6.59 -5.17 14.20
CA ILE A 56 7.66 -6.03 13.65
C ILE A 56 8.88 -5.23 13.18
N ASP A 57 8.90 -3.90 13.39
CA ASP A 57 9.97 -2.98 13.00
C ASP A 57 10.36 -3.10 11.51
N LEU A 58 9.37 -3.30 10.64
CA LEU A 58 9.62 -3.37 9.20
C LEU A 58 9.93 -1.96 8.67
N ALA A 59 10.96 -1.87 7.82
CA ALA A 59 11.34 -0.60 7.20
C ALA A 59 10.16 0.03 6.44
N THR A 60 9.85 1.27 6.79
CA THR A 60 8.78 2.07 6.18
C THR A 60 9.31 3.41 5.72
N TYR A 61 8.68 3.94 4.67
CA TYR A 61 9.06 5.19 4.02
C TYR A 61 7.82 6.06 3.86
N ASP A 62 7.87 7.25 4.46
CA ASP A 62 6.80 8.23 4.42
C ASP A 62 6.89 9.12 3.18
N VAL A 63 5.82 9.12 2.39
CA VAL A 63 5.67 10.00 1.22
C VAL A 63 4.57 11.03 1.51
N PRO A 64 4.91 12.30 1.81
CA PRO A 64 3.93 13.31 2.16
C PRO A 64 3.04 13.67 0.96
N TYR A 65 1.77 13.95 1.22
CA TYR A 65 0.87 14.40 0.17
C TYR A 65 1.29 15.77 -0.40
N PRO A 66 1.00 16.02 -1.68
CA PRO A 66 0.92 17.39 -2.18
C PRO A 66 -0.08 18.21 -1.37
N LYS A 67 0.26 19.48 -1.10
CA LYS A 67 -0.54 20.39 -0.23
C LYS A 67 -2.03 20.45 -0.61
N ASP A 68 -2.36 20.22 -1.88
CA ASP A 68 -3.72 20.31 -2.42
C ASP A 68 -4.16 19.02 -3.14
N MET A 69 -3.61 17.85 -2.79
CA MET A 69 -4.02 16.60 -3.44
C MET A 69 -5.35 16.09 -2.87
N PRO A 70 -6.44 16.06 -3.66
CA PRO A 70 -7.67 15.45 -3.18
C PRO A 70 -7.52 13.93 -3.19
N LEU A 71 -7.70 13.28 -2.03
CA LEU A 71 -7.80 11.83 -1.87
C LEU A 71 -9.15 11.32 -2.40
N THR A 72 -9.37 11.47 -3.70
CA THR A 72 -10.59 10.99 -4.36
C THR A 72 -10.56 9.46 -4.51
N THR A 73 -11.73 8.87 -4.75
CA THR A 73 -11.84 7.45 -5.08
C THR A 73 -10.96 7.06 -6.28
N GLN A 74 -10.81 7.93 -7.28
CA GLN A 74 -9.96 7.66 -8.45
C GLN A 74 -8.47 7.59 -8.08
N VAL A 75 -8.00 8.50 -7.24
CA VAL A 75 -6.64 8.47 -6.69
C VAL A 75 -6.41 7.17 -5.94
N ILE A 76 -7.35 6.78 -5.08
CA ILE A 76 -7.25 5.53 -4.31
C ILE A 76 -7.17 4.32 -5.23
N ILE A 77 -7.99 4.25 -6.29
CA ILE A 77 -7.96 3.16 -7.26
C ILE A 77 -6.63 3.12 -8.02
N PHE A 78 -6.08 4.29 -8.37
CA PHE A 78 -4.78 4.38 -9.02
C PHE A 78 -3.67 3.87 -8.10
N LEU A 79 -3.62 4.34 -6.85
CA LEU A 79 -2.65 3.88 -5.86
C LEU A 79 -2.73 2.36 -5.65
N ASP A 80 -3.94 1.80 -5.61
CA ASP A 80 -4.17 0.35 -5.46
C ASP A 80 -3.59 -0.49 -6.61
N LYS A 81 -3.47 0.11 -7.81
CA LYS A 81 -2.87 -0.50 -9.00
C LYS A 81 -1.37 -0.22 -9.12
N PHE A 82 -0.94 0.95 -8.68
CA PHE A 82 0.43 1.45 -8.84
C PHE A 82 1.39 0.92 -7.77
N ILE A 83 0.88 0.71 -6.56
CA ILE A 83 1.65 0.23 -5.42
C ILE A 83 1.56 -1.30 -5.35
N ASP A 84 2.71 -1.95 -5.39
CA ASP A 84 2.91 -3.41 -5.44
C ASP A 84 3.46 -3.97 -4.12
N CYS A 85 3.60 -3.13 -3.09
CA CYS A 85 4.04 -3.50 -1.74
C CYS A 85 2.99 -3.12 -0.69
N PRO A 86 3.08 -3.66 0.55
CA PRO A 86 2.25 -3.21 1.66
C PRO A 86 2.37 -1.70 1.88
N TYR A 87 1.22 -1.03 1.94
CA TYR A 87 1.15 0.42 2.11
C TYR A 87 -0.04 0.88 2.94
N TYR A 88 0.11 2.02 3.60
CA TYR A 88 -0.92 2.66 4.41
C TYR A 88 -1.19 4.08 3.91
N ILE A 89 -2.46 4.48 3.88
CA ILE A 89 -2.89 5.84 3.51
C ILE A 89 -3.25 6.54 4.82
N GLY A 90 -2.35 7.40 5.30
CA GLY A 90 -2.57 8.21 6.49
C GLY A 90 -3.25 9.55 6.15
N PRO A 91 -3.43 10.44 7.15
CA PRO A 91 -4.03 11.76 6.93
C PRO A 91 -3.11 12.73 6.18
N ARG A 92 -1.78 12.56 6.27
CA ARG A 92 -0.77 13.51 5.75
C ARG A 92 0.24 12.89 4.78
N SER A 93 0.35 11.57 4.75
CA SER A 93 1.33 10.85 3.95
C SER A 93 0.81 9.47 3.56
N ILE A 94 1.39 8.92 2.49
CA ILE A 94 1.34 7.49 2.18
C ILE A 94 2.59 6.86 2.76
N VAL A 95 2.42 5.78 3.51
CA VAL A 95 3.53 4.99 4.04
C VAL A 95 3.68 3.74 3.20
N VAL A 96 4.87 3.46 2.70
CA VAL A 96 5.18 2.25 1.92
C VAL A 96 6.34 1.48 2.54
N THR A 97 6.36 0.17 2.33
CA THR A 97 7.42 -0.73 2.84
C THR A 97 8.57 -0.94 1.86
N ASN A 98 8.56 -0.26 0.71
CA ASN A 98 9.56 -0.38 -0.34
C ASN A 98 10.12 0.99 -0.74
N GLU A 99 11.44 1.15 -0.63
CA GLU A 99 12.15 2.41 -0.91
C GLU A 99 11.96 2.87 -2.36
N LYS A 100 12.13 1.98 -3.33
CA LYS A 100 11.97 2.31 -4.76
C LYS A 100 10.57 2.85 -5.03
N LYS A 101 9.55 2.26 -4.41
CA LYS A 101 8.17 2.74 -4.53
C LYS A 101 7.98 4.10 -3.88
N ALA A 102 8.65 4.37 -2.76
CA ALA A 102 8.61 5.68 -2.11
C ALA A 102 9.18 6.79 -3.02
N VAL A 103 10.30 6.50 -3.71
CA VAL A 103 10.91 7.40 -4.70
C VAL A 103 9.97 7.63 -5.87
N GLU A 104 9.39 6.57 -6.44
CA GLU A 104 8.42 6.67 -7.55
C GLU A 104 7.19 7.52 -7.17
N LEU A 105 6.61 7.32 -5.99
CA LEU A 105 5.48 8.11 -5.48
C LEU A 105 5.85 9.58 -5.24
N SER A 106 7.07 9.84 -4.77
CA SER A 106 7.58 11.19 -4.55
C SER A 106 7.72 11.96 -5.86
N LEU A 107 8.24 11.31 -6.90
CA LEU A 107 8.33 11.87 -8.25
C LEU A 107 6.95 12.13 -8.86
N PHE A 108 6.04 11.17 -8.72
CA PHE A 108 4.64 11.31 -9.17
C PHE A 108 3.91 12.48 -8.49
N SER A 109 4.15 12.68 -7.20
CA SER A 109 3.61 13.82 -6.43
C SER A 109 4.10 15.17 -6.95
N GLY A 110 5.28 15.23 -7.57
CA GLY A 110 5.76 16.41 -8.29
C GLY A 110 5.04 16.63 -9.62
N ASP A 111 4.86 15.57 -10.40
CA ASP A 111 4.20 15.64 -11.71
C ASP A 111 2.70 15.92 -11.62
N LEU A 112 2.01 15.42 -10.60
CA LEU A 112 0.60 15.72 -10.33
C LEU A 112 0.36 17.22 -10.16
N ARG A 113 1.26 17.92 -9.44
CA ARG A 113 1.20 19.38 -9.28
C ARG A 113 1.40 20.11 -10.60
N LYS A 114 2.21 19.54 -11.50
CA LYS A 114 2.62 20.18 -12.75
C LYS A 114 1.64 19.93 -13.91
N TYR A 115 0.96 18.78 -13.94
CA TYR A 115 0.21 18.32 -15.12
C TYR A 115 -1.25 17.92 -14.86
N GLY A 116 -1.72 17.90 -13.61
CA GLY A 116 -3.06 17.45 -13.26
C GLY A 116 -3.21 15.92 -13.27
N LEU A 117 -4.14 15.42 -12.44
CA LEU A 117 -4.38 13.99 -12.17
C LEU A 117 -4.51 13.15 -13.45
N THR A 118 -5.29 13.61 -14.43
CA THR A 118 -5.59 12.85 -15.65
C THR A 118 -4.36 12.62 -16.53
N LYS A 119 -3.47 13.61 -16.65
CA LYS A 119 -2.30 13.56 -17.55
C LYS A 119 -1.11 12.83 -16.91
N ALA A 120 -0.98 12.89 -15.59
CA ALA A 120 0.03 12.12 -14.86
C ALA A 120 -0.32 10.62 -14.87
N MET A 121 -1.60 10.27 -14.69
CA MET A 121 -2.03 8.87 -14.75
C MET A 121 -1.87 8.28 -16.15
N SER A 122 -2.22 9.01 -17.22
CA SER A 122 -2.12 8.49 -18.60
C SER A 122 -0.68 8.13 -19.00
N ARG A 123 0.31 8.98 -18.67
CA ARG A 123 1.73 8.74 -18.99
C ARG A 123 2.33 7.54 -18.27
N THR A 124 1.80 7.21 -17.09
CA THR A 124 2.27 6.06 -16.31
C THR A 124 1.76 4.76 -16.94
N THR A 125 0.54 4.76 -17.50
CA THR A 125 -0.01 3.62 -18.24
C THR A 125 0.60 3.41 -19.64
N GLU A 126 1.11 4.47 -20.28
CA GLU A 126 1.66 4.40 -21.66
C GLU A 126 3.07 3.81 -21.75
N LYS A 127 3.75 3.55 -20.63
CA LYS A 127 5.12 2.98 -20.59
C LYS A 127 5.19 1.54 -20.06
N GLY A 128 4.05 0.84 -19.97
CA GLY A 128 3.95 -0.56 -19.57
C GLY A 128 3.91 -1.50 -20.76
#